data_AF-A0A812WR14-F1
#
_entry.id   AF-A0A812WR14-F1
#
_cell.length_a   1.000
_cell.length_b   1.000
_cell.length_c   1.000
_cell.angle_alpha   90.00
_cell.angle_beta   90.00
_cell.angle_gamma   90.00
#
_symmetry.space_group_name_H-M   'P 1'
#
loop_
_entity.id
_entity.type
_entity.pdbx_description
1 polymer ?
#
loop_
_entity_poly.entity_id
_entity_poly.type
_entity_poly.pdbx_seq_one_letter_code
_entity_poly.pdbx_strand_id
1 'polypeptide(L)'
;MGSFQAVLQEKLVGEFGQEVLGCRCAGGKTTHGHCGYHFHFMSNEEKPWCRTKYGCGHYSIKGPWVYCDPRGVERRRADDGKLYNALDFKKFYPKDGKEKWASAANYQETRVARNGKAYKANEFRDYYIDYLGEEGWLSEWTNAKEETRKANDGKFYTFDEFVQHYGKDTSWKMWDGAGKLRPEL
;
A
#
# COMPACT_ATOMS: atom_id res chain seq x y z
N MET A 1 1.52 35.52 30.47
CA MET A 1 2.64 34.56 30.34
C MET A 1 2.03 33.17 30.24
N GLY A 2 1.89 32.64 29.03
CA GLY A 2 1.37 31.29 28.81
C GLY A 2 2.50 30.28 28.90
N SER A 3 2.44 29.39 29.88
CA SER A 3 3.36 28.26 30.02
C SER A 3 3.06 27.25 28.90
N PHE A 4 3.98 27.11 27.94
CA PHE A 4 3.96 26.01 26.99
C PHE A 4 4.49 24.76 27.72
N GLN A 5 3.58 23.89 28.14
CA GLN A 5 3.97 22.52 28.51
C GLN A 5 4.41 21.80 27.24
N ALA A 6 5.70 21.52 27.14
CA ALA A 6 6.23 20.60 26.14
C ALA A 6 5.60 19.22 26.40
N VAL A 7 4.73 18.78 25.49
CA VAL A 7 4.27 17.39 25.45
C VAL A 7 5.51 16.55 25.12
N LEU A 8 6.00 15.77 26.10
CA LEU A 8 7.03 14.76 25.86
C LEU A 8 6.48 13.78 24.82
N GLN A 9 6.89 13.96 23.57
CA GLN A 9 6.60 13.00 22.51
C GLN A 9 7.38 11.72 22.84
N GLU A 10 6.66 10.63 23.03
CA GLU A 10 7.26 9.32 23.30
C GLU A 10 8.17 8.96 22.12
N LYS A 11 9.45 8.69 22.40
CA LYS A 11 10.42 8.37 21.36
C LYS A 11 10.09 7.02 20.75
N LEU A 12 9.81 7.01 19.44
CA LEU A 12 9.63 5.78 18.69
C LEU A 12 10.98 5.16 18.39
N VAL A 13 11.10 3.85 18.55
CA VAL A 13 12.33 3.09 18.32
C VAL A 13 12.14 2.05 17.21
N GLY A 14 13.16 1.93 16.36
CA GLY A 14 13.22 0.97 15.26
C GLY A 14 13.90 -0.35 15.64
N GLU A 15 14.20 -1.17 14.62
CA GLU A 15 14.74 -2.52 14.77
C GLU A 15 16.04 -2.61 15.57
N PHE A 16 16.93 -1.63 15.40
CA PHE A 16 18.24 -1.58 16.05
C PHE A 16 18.28 -0.56 17.19
N GLY A 17 17.11 -0.17 17.71
CA GLY A 17 16.99 0.85 18.77
C GLY A 17 17.20 2.29 18.31
N GLN A 18 17.35 2.53 17.00
CA GLN A 18 17.42 3.87 16.44
C GLN A 18 16.09 4.62 16.60
N GLU A 19 16.14 5.93 16.79
CA GLU A 19 14.94 6.78 16.78
C GLU A 19 14.32 6.76 15.37
N VAL A 20 12.99 6.61 15.28
CA VAL A 20 12.25 6.57 14.02
C VAL A 20 11.08 7.56 14.03
N LEU A 21 10.62 7.95 12.84
CA LEU A 21 9.55 8.94 12.70
C LEU A 21 8.14 8.35 12.58
N GLY A 22 8.01 7.02 12.60
CA GLY A 22 6.73 6.37 12.34
C GLY A 22 6.63 4.95 12.90
N CYS A 23 5.40 4.46 12.97
CA CYS A 23 5.08 3.16 13.53
C CYS A 23 5.24 2.07 12.48
N ARG A 24 6.25 1.20 12.59
CA ARG A 24 6.43 0.16 11.57
C ARG A 24 5.40 -0.96 11.72
N CYS A 25 4.78 -1.36 10.62
CA CYS A 25 3.89 -2.51 10.62
C CYS A 25 4.70 -3.82 10.66
N ALA A 26 4.11 -4.90 11.15
CA ALA A 26 4.78 -6.18 11.37
C ALA A 26 5.17 -6.91 10.08
N GLY A 27 4.55 -6.57 8.95
CA GLY A 27 4.79 -7.13 7.63
C GLY A 27 4.03 -8.43 7.36
N GLY A 28 4.24 -9.02 6.18
CA GLY A 28 3.46 -10.16 5.68
C GLY A 28 3.65 -11.49 6.42
N LYS A 29 4.64 -11.58 7.33
CA LYS A 29 4.85 -12.76 8.19
C LYS A 29 3.93 -12.75 9.43
N THR A 30 3.20 -11.68 9.66
CA THR A 30 2.33 -11.50 10.83
C THR A 30 0.88 -11.35 10.39
N THR A 31 -0.03 -12.03 11.06
CA THR A 31 -1.48 -11.84 10.85
C THR A 31 -1.86 -10.38 11.08
N HIS A 32 -2.47 -9.76 10.09
CA HIS A 32 -2.77 -8.31 10.06
C HIS A 32 -1.51 -7.43 10.13
N GLY A 33 -0.37 -7.93 9.67
CA GLY A 33 0.91 -7.22 9.74
C GLY A 33 1.13 -6.19 8.65
N HIS A 34 0.30 -6.11 7.61
CA HIS A 34 0.32 -4.99 6.66
C HIS A 34 -0.86 -4.05 6.91
N CYS A 35 -0.67 -2.78 6.57
CA CYS A 35 -1.76 -1.81 6.52
C CYS A 35 -2.84 -2.27 5.54
N GLY A 36 -4.05 -2.49 6.05
CA GLY A 36 -5.17 -2.93 5.24
C GLY A 36 -6.46 -3.00 6.03
N TYR A 37 -7.55 -3.23 5.30
CA TYR A 37 -8.85 -3.53 5.89
C TYR A 37 -8.91 -5.02 6.24
N HIS A 38 -9.17 -5.31 7.51
CA HIS A 38 -9.25 -6.69 8.02
C HIS A 38 -10.70 -7.01 8.38
N PHE A 39 -11.32 -7.91 7.60
CA PHE A 39 -12.73 -8.31 7.77
C PHE A 39 -12.83 -9.51 8.71
N HIS A 40 -13.04 -9.26 9.99
CA HIS A 40 -13.29 -10.30 10.98
C HIS A 40 -14.26 -9.79 12.04
N PHE A 41 -15.01 -10.69 12.67
CA PHE A 41 -16.11 -10.40 13.60
C PHE A 41 -15.80 -9.38 14.72
N MET A 42 -14.53 -9.18 15.08
CA MET A 42 -14.10 -8.21 16.10
C MET A 42 -13.18 -7.08 15.56
N SER A 43 -13.22 -6.77 14.26
CA SER A 43 -12.40 -5.70 13.65
C SER A 43 -13.26 -4.47 13.43
N ASN A 44 -12.64 -3.29 13.48
CA ASN A 44 -13.22 -2.14 12.79
C ASN A 44 -12.96 -2.33 11.28
N GLU A 45 -13.99 -2.74 10.53
CA GLU A 45 -13.89 -2.97 9.08
C GLU A 45 -13.87 -1.67 8.26
N GLU A 46 -14.10 -0.50 8.88
CA GLU A 46 -14.21 0.80 8.21
C GLU A 46 -12.90 1.58 8.19
N LYS A 47 -11.93 1.22 9.05
CA LYS A 47 -10.62 1.86 9.11
C LYS A 47 -9.51 0.83 8.93
N PRO A 48 -8.57 1.07 8.02
CA PRO A 48 -7.45 0.16 7.86
C PRO A 48 -6.51 0.28 9.06
N TRP A 49 -5.87 -0.82 9.41
CA TRP A 49 -4.94 -0.89 10.54
C TRP A 49 -3.88 -1.96 10.29
N CYS A 50 -2.85 -2.00 11.13
CA CYS A 50 -1.87 -3.07 11.14
C CYS A 50 -1.39 -3.40 12.56
N ARG A 51 -0.91 -4.62 12.76
CA ARG A 51 -0.02 -4.96 13.87
C ARG A 51 1.30 -4.27 13.68
N THR A 52 1.86 -3.73 14.75
CA THR A 52 3.11 -2.97 14.73
C THR A 52 4.25 -3.77 15.34
N LYS A 53 5.48 -3.35 15.04
CA LYS A 53 6.69 -3.81 15.73
C LYS A 53 7.10 -2.81 16.81
N TYR A 54 8.02 -3.22 17.65
CA TYR A 54 8.73 -2.35 18.60
C TYR A 54 7.84 -1.62 19.61
N GLY A 55 6.67 -2.20 19.94
CA GLY A 55 5.78 -1.66 20.96
C GLY A 55 5.17 -0.30 20.61
N CYS A 56 5.03 0.04 19.34
CA CYS A 56 4.51 1.35 18.98
C CYS A 56 2.99 1.33 18.74
N GLY A 57 2.30 2.44 19.01
CA GLY A 57 0.86 2.61 18.73
C GLY A 57 -0.05 2.23 19.90
N HIS A 58 -1.25 1.78 19.58
CA HIS A 58 -2.25 1.32 20.55
C HIS A 58 -1.95 -0.10 21.03
N TYR A 59 -2.43 -0.44 22.22
CA TYR A 59 -2.26 -1.77 22.81
C TYR A 59 -3.57 -2.53 22.92
N SER A 60 -3.47 -3.85 22.78
CA SER A 60 -4.58 -4.80 22.97
C SER A 60 -4.02 -6.10 23.54
N ILE A 61 -4.89 -7.02 23.95
CA ILE A 61 -4.49 -8.36 24.40
C ILE A 61 -3.67 -9.15 23.36
N LYS A 62 -3.76 -8.79 22.08
CA LYS A 62 -3.04 -9.42 20.95
C LYS A 62 -1.78 -8.65 20.54
N GLY A 63 -1.32 -7.72 21.37
CA GLY A 63 -0.13 -6.90 21.14
C GLY A 63 -0.42 -5.51 20.54
N PRO A 64 0.63 -4.79 20.14
CA PRO A 64 0.53 -3.42 19.65
C PRO A 64 -0.03 -3.35 18.23
N TRP A 65 -0.69 -2.25 17.90
CA TRP A 65 -1.33 -2.01 16.61
C TRP A 65 -1.52 -0.51 16.35
N VAL A 66 -1.73 -0.12 15.09
CA VAL A 66 -1.99 1.29 14.73
C VAL A 66 -2.98 1.38 13.57
N TYR A 67 -3.75 2.46 13.51
CA TYR A 67 -4.53 2.79 12.32
C TYR A 67 -3.61 3.24 11.18
N CYS A 68 -4.03 2.95 9.96
CA CYS A 68 -3.35 3.37 8.75
C CYS A 68 -4.16 4.46 8.03
N ASP A 69 -3.49 5.27 7.22
CA ASP A 69 -4.18 6.17 6.30
C ASP A 69 -4.71 5.37 5.08
N PRO A 70 -6.00 5.50 4.72
CA PRO A 70 -6.58 4.83 3.55
C PRO A 70 -5.87 5.12 2.22
N ARG A 71 -5.19 6.26 2.07
CA ARG A 71 -4.41 6.61 0.87
C ARG A 71 -3.21 5.67 0.68
N GLY A 72 -2.75 5.03 1.75
CA GLY A 72 -1.55 4.21 1.81
C GLY A 72 -1.80 2.70 1.85
N VAL A 73 -3.05 2.25 1.74
CA VAL A 73 -3.36 0.82 1.74
C VAL A 73 -3.17 0.20 0.36
N GLU A 74 -2.98 -1.11 0.35
CA GLU A 74 -2.94 -1.88 -0.88
C GLU A 74 -4.22 -1.68 -1.71
N ARG A 75 -4.04 -1.45 -3.01
CA ARG A 75 -5.11 -1.45 -4.00
C ARG A 75 -4.83 -2.48 -5.09
N ARG A 76 -5.88 -3.11 -5.60
CA ARG A 76 -5.82 -4.11 -6.69
C ARG A 76 -6.79 -3.74 -7.80
N ARG A 77 -6.44 -4.06 -9.05
CA ARG A 77 -7.34 -3.85 -10.17
C ARG A 77 -8.47 -4.90 -10.15
N ALA A 78 -9.70 -4.44 -10.27
CA ALA A 78 -10.87 -5.29 -10.47
C ALA A 78 -11.08 -5.59 -11.96
N ASP A 79 -12.11 -6.37 -12.30
CA ASP A 79 -12.44 -6.76 -13.67
C ASP A 79 -12.83 -5.55 -14.53
N ASP A 80 -13.21 -4.41 -13.95
CA ASP A 80 -13.44 -3.15 -14.66
C ASP A 80 -12.14 -2.39 -15.00
N GLY A 81 -11.00 -2.89 -14.54
CA GLY A 81 -9.67 -2.30 -14.72
C GLY A 81 -9.31 -1.26 -13.66
N LYS A 82 -10.24 -0.83 -12.79
CA LYS A 82 -9.99 0.22 -11.79
C LYS A 82 -9.36 -0.35 -10.53
N LEU A 83 -8.59 0.49 -9.83
CA LEU A 83 -7.97 0.17 -8.55
C LEU A 83 -8.96 0.36 -7.39
N TYR A 84 -9.12 -0.69 -6.58
CA TYR A 84 -9.90 -0.65 -5.35
C TYR A 84 -9.04 -1.11 -4.16
N ASN A 85 -9.22 -0.49 -2.99
CA ASN A 85 -8.74 -1.07 -1.73
C ASN A 85 -9.64 -2.26 -1.33
N ALA A 86 -9.22 -3.07 -0.35
CA ALA A 86 -9.96 -4.26 0.04
C ALA A 86 -11.42 -3.99 0.47
N LEU A 87 -11.71 -2.84 1.09
CA LEU A 87 -13.07 -2.46 1.52
C LEU A 87 -13.96 -2.17 0.32
N ASP A 88 -13.51 -1.35 -0.62
CA ASP A 88 -14.30 -1.01 -1.80
C ASP A 88 -14.38 -2.18 -2.77
N PHE A 89 -13.36 -3.04 -2.81
CA PHE A 89 -13.35 -4.27 -3.60
C PHE A 89 -14.42 -5.27 -3.09
N LYS A 90 -14.56 -5.42 -1.76
CA LYS A 90 -15.65 -6.21 -1.14
C LYS A 90 -17.03 -5.67 -1.50
N LYS A 91 -17.20 -4.33 -1.57
CA LYS A 91 -18.47 -3.71 -1.99
C LYS A 91 -18.75 -3.94 -3.49
N PHE A 92 -17.72 -3.87 -4.32
CA PHE A 92 -17.83 -4.08 -5.76
C PHE A 92 -18.15 -5.54 -6.12
N TYR A 93 -17.64 -6.51 -5.35
CA TYR A 93 -17.90 -7.94 -5.48
C TYR A 93 -18.61 -8.51 -4.24
N PRO A 94 -19.93 -8.32 -4.09
CA PRO A 94 -20.65 -8.69 -2.87
C PRO A 94 -20.73 -10.21 -2.63
N LYS A 95 -20.57 -11.03 -3.68
CA LYS A 95 -20.69 -12.49 -3.60
C LYS A 95 -19.35 -13.21 -3.50
N ASP A 96 -18.35 -12.74 -4.25
CA ASP A 96 -17.07 -13.42 -4.51
C ASP A 96 -15.86 -12.52 -4.26
N GLY A 97 -16.03 -11.44 -3.48
CA GLY A 97 -14.98 -10.43 -3.30
C GLY A 97 -13.69 -10.96 -2.68
N LYS A 98 -13.75 -12.00 -1.85
CA LYS A 98 -12.55 -12.63 -1.28
C LYS A 98 -11.75 -13.37 -2.34
N GLU A 99 -12.43 -14.18 -3.14
CA GLU A 99 -11.85 -14.99 -4.22
C GLU A 99 -11.31 -14.08 -5.33
N LYS A 100 -12.07 -13.04 -5.68
CA LYS A 100 -11.67 -12.01 -6.66
C LYS A 100 -10.47 -11.20 -6.16
N TRP A 101 -10.46 -10.79 -4.89
CA TRP A 101 -9.31 -10.09 -4.30
C TRP A 101 -8.05 -10.96 -4.37
N ALA A 102 -8.16 -12.24 -3.98
CA ALA A 102 -7.04 -13.18 -4.05
C ALA A 102 -6.52 -13.36 -5.49
N SER A 103 -7.43 -13.49 -6.46
CA SER A 103 -7.09 -13.62 -7.89
C SER A 103 -6.43 -12.36 -8.46
N ALA A 104 -6.76 -11.19 -7.90
CA ALA A 104 -6.20 -9.90 -8.32
C ALA A 104 -4.79 -9.61 -7.76
N ALA A 105 -4.14 -10.57 -7.08
CA ALA A 105 -2.82 -10.36 -6.45
C ALA A 105 -1.72 -9.90 -7.42
N ASN A 106 -1.78 -10.32 -8.68
CA ASN A 106 -0.81 -9.91 -9.71
C ASN A 106 -1.10 -8.52 -10.29
N TYR A 107 -2.27 -7.96 -10.00
CA TYR A 107 -2.74 -6.66 -10.46
C TYR A 107 -2.80 -5.63 -9.33
N GLN A 108 -1.90 -5.80 -8.35
CA GLN A 108 -1.69 -4.82 -7.28
C GLN A 108 -1.11 -3.52 -7.86
N GLU A 109 -1.57 -2.39 -7.31
CA GLU A 109 -1.00 -1.09 -7.59
C GLU A 109 0.49 -1.08 -7.28
N THR A 110 1.26 -0.59 -8.25
CA THR A 110 2.69 -0.36 -8.09
C THR A 110 2.99 1.06 -8.55
N ARG A 111 3.82 1.79 -7.78
CA ARG A 111 4.26 3.15 -8.12
C ARG A 111 5.78 3.24 -8.10
N VAL A 112 6.29 4.14 -8.91
CA VAL A 112 7.71 4.42 -9.06
C VAL A 112 8.12 5.46 -8.01
N ALA A 113 8.97 5.06 -7.07
CA ALA A 113 9.57 5.99 -6.11
C ALA A 113 10.70 6.81 -6.75
N ARG A 114 11.18 7.84 -6.03
CA ARG A 114 12.27 8.73 -6.48
C ARG A 114 13.58 7.99 -6.81
N ASN A 115 13.79 6.81 -6.22
CA ASN A 115 14.95 5.97 -6.48
C ASN A 115 14.81 5.11 -7.76
N GLY A 116 13.81 5.37 -8.60
CA GLY A 116 13.55 4.65 -9.85
C GLY A 116 13.00 3.22 -9.67
N LYS A 117 12.78 2.76 -8.43
CA LYS A 117 12.20 1.43 -8.18
C LYS A 117 10.69 1.52 -8.08
N ALA A 118 10.04 0.51 -8.64
CA ALA A 118 8.60 0.32 -8.52
C ALA A 118 8.32 -0.47 -7.22
N TYR A 119 7.38 0.03 -6.42
CA TYR A 119 6.97 -0.56 -5.15
C TYR A 119 5.45 -0.72 -5.09
N LYS A 120 5.00 -1.76 -4.41
CA LYS A 120 3.64 -1.84 -3.87
C LYS A 120 3.51 -0.93 -2.65
N ALA A 121 2.29 -0.56 -2.27
CA ALA A 121 2.06 0.38 -1.16
C ALA A 121 2.72 -0.08 0.16
N ASN A 122 2.62 -1.37 0.49
CA ASN A 122 3.25 -1.94 1.68
C ASN A 122 4.78 -1.91 1.61
N GLU A 123 5.37 -2.25 0.47
CA GLU A 123 6.82 -2.22 0.25
C GLU A 123 7.36 -0.79 0.28
N PHE A 124 6.61 0.17 -0.30
CA PHE A 124 6.94 1.59 -0.29
C PHE A 124 6.96 2.12 1.14
N ARG A 125 5.88 1.85 1.91
CA ARG A 125 5.81 2.22 3.32
C ARG A 125 6.95 1.61 4.12
N ASP A 126 7.16 0.29 4.00
CA ASP A 126 8.21 -0.40 4.74
C ASP A 126 9.60 0.16 4.43
N TYR A 127 9.84 0.65 3.21
CA TYR A 127 11.12 1.24 2.82
C TYR A 127 11.32 2.66 3.39
N TYR A 128 10.28 3.49 3.43
CA TYR A 128 10.41 4.92 3.75
C TYR A 128 9.94 5.33 5.16
N ILE A 129 9.16 4.50 5.87
CA ILE A 129 8.51 4.89 7.14
C ILE A 129 9.49 5.32 8.22
N ASP A 130 10.63 4.64 8.35
CA ASP A 130 11.59 4.93 9.41
C ASP A 130 12.24 6.32 9.24
N TYR A 131 12.46 6.75 7.99
CA TYR A 131 13.14 8.01 7.64
C TYR A 131 12.19 9.18 7.37
N LEU A 132 10.99 8.92 6.83
CA LEU A 132 10.03 9.97 6.44
C LEU A 132 8.85 10.10 7.41
N GLY A 133 8.62 9.12 8.28
CA GLY A 133 7.42 9.08 9.12
C GLY A 133 6.14 8.89 8.31
N GLU A 134 4.99 8.81 8.99
CA GLU A 134 3.71 8.45 8.35
C GLU A 134 3.30 9.40 7.23
N GLU A 135 3.28 10.71 7.48
CA GLU A 135 2.87 11.68 6.45
C GLU A 135 3.89 11.80 5.32
N GLY A 136 5.19 11.64 5.62
CA GLY A 136 6.25 11.79 4.63
C GLY A 136 6.24 10.68 3.60
N TRP A 137 6.20 9.41 4.01
CA TRP A 137 6.13 8.29 3.05
C TRP A 137 4.82 8.33 2.25
N LEU A 138 3.73 8.76 2.89
CA LEU A 138 2.43 8.83 2.24
C LEU A 138 2.36 9.94 1.19
N SER A 139 2.95 11.09 1.48
CA SER A 139 3.14 12.17 0.50
C SER A 139 3.96 11.68 -0.70
N GLU A 140 5.06 10.96 -0.46
CA GLU A 140 5.85 10.36 -1.54
C GLU A 140 5.05 9.34 -2.35
N TRP A 141 4.31 8.45 -1.68
CA TRP A 141 3.47 7.45 -2.34
C TRP A 141 2.40 8.11 -3.21
N THR A 142 1.66 9.07 -2.66
CA THR A 142 0.55 9.74 -3.36
C THR A 142 1.00 10.55 -4.57
N ASN A 143 2.21 11.10 -4.53
CA ASN A 143 2.81 11.85 -5.65
C ASN A 143 3.63 10.96 -6.62
N ALA A 144 3.92 9.70 -6.26
CA ALA A 144 4.65 8.78 -7.11
C ALA A 144 3.85 8.42 -8.38
N LYS A 145 4.56 8.32 -9.51
CA LYS A 145 3.96 7.93 -10.80
C LYS A 145 3.59 6.45 -10.80
N GLU A 146 2.54 6.09 -11.52
CA GLU A 146 2.17 4.69 -11.74
C GLU A 146 3.27 3.92 -12.49
N GLU A 147 3.35 2.61 -12.24
CA GLU A 147 4.17 1.70 -13.05
C GLU A 147 3.75 1.77 -14.53
N THR A 148 4.75 1.80 -15.42
CA THR A 148 4.56 1.58 -16.85
C THR A 148 5.24 0.29 -17.29
N ARG A 149 4.70 -0.34 -18.33
CA ARG A 149 5.26 -1.57 -18.92
C ARG A 149 5.47 -1.42 -20.42
N LYS A 150 6.50 -2.08 -20.94
CA LYS A 150 6.84 -2.06 -22.37
C LYS A 150 5.87 -2.94 -23.15
N ALA A 151 5.08 -2.35 -24.04
CA ALA A 151 4.24 -3.09 -24.96
C ALA A 151 5.05 -3.62 -26.17
N ASN A 152 4.40 -4.44 -27.01
CA ASN A 152 5.01 -5.05 -28.19
C ASN A 152 5.40 -4.04 -29.27
N ASP A 153 4.82 -2.84 -29.26
CA ASP A 153 5.19 -1.72 -30.14
C ASP A 153 6.45 -0.96 -29.65
N GLY A 154 7.02 -1.41 -28.53
CA GLY A 154 8.21 -0.82 -27.91
C GLY A 154 7.95 0.39 -27.02
N LYS A 155 6.71 0.87 -26.91
CA LYS A 155 6.32 2.01 -26.08
C LYS A 155 5.96 1.58 -24.66
N PHE A 156 5.99 2.55 -23.75
CA PHE A 156 5.63 2.35 -22.35
C PHE A 156 4.26 2.91 -22.06
N TYR A 157 3.45 2.12 -21.37
CA TYR A 157 2.10 2.48 -21.00
C TYR A 157 1.83 2.11 -19.55
N THR A 158 1.11 2.96 -18.85
CA THR A 158 0.33 2.58 -17.67
C THR A 158 -0.79 1.62 -18.09
N PHE A 159 -1.38 0.90 -17.15
CA PHE A 159 -2.47 -0.02 -17.49
C PHE A 159 -3.66 0.71 -18.12
N ASP A 160 -3.99 1.91 -17.64
CA ASP A 160 -5.09 2.69 -18.18
C ASP A 160 -4.81 3.11 -19.63
N GLU A 161 -3.56 3.45 -19.94
CA GLU A 161 -3.13 3.71 -21.32
C GLU A 161 -3.16 2.44 -22.19
N PHE A 162 -2.81 1.26 -21.64
CA PHE A 162 -3.03 -0.01 -22.35
C PHE A 162 -4.50 -0.17 -22.73
N VAL A 163 -5.42 0.04 -21.78
CA VAL A 163 -6.87 -0.08 -22.01
C VAL A 163 -7.36 0.90 -23.08
N GLN A 164 -6.89 2.14 -23.04
CA GLN A 164 -7.22 3.15 -24.04
C GLN A 164 -6.69 2.79 -25.43
N HIS A 165 -5.49 2.22 -25.51
CA HIS A 165 -4.82 1.98 -26.79
C HIS A 165 -5.19 0.64 -27.44
N TYR A 166 -5.26 -0.45 -26.66
CA TYR A 166 -5.48 -1.82 -27.14
C TYR A 166 -6.86 -2.40 -26.83
N GLY A 167 -7.66 -1.69 -26.01
CA GLY A 167 -8.94 -2.18 -25.51
C GLY A 167 -8.78 -3.11 -24.30
N LYS A 168 -9.85 -3.21 -23.52
CA LYS A 168 -9.87 -3.85 -22.19
C LYS A 168 -9.39 -5.31 -22.20
N ASP A 169 -9.95 -6.14 -23.07
CA ASP A 169 -9.67 -7.58 -23.08
C ASP A 169 -8.25 -7.91 -23.51
N THR A 170 -7.72 -7.16 -24.48
CA THR A 170 -6.35 -7.29 -24.96
C THR A 170 -5.35 -6.82 -23.90
N SER A 171 -5.70 -5.76 -23.16
CA SER A 171 -4.81 -5.12 -22.19
C SER A 171 -4.38 -6.05 -21.07
N TRP A 172 -5.27 -6.91 -20.57
CA TRP A 172 -4.91 -7.89 -19.53
C TRP A 172 -3.78 -8.83 -20.00
N LYS A 173 -3.96 -9.42 -21.18
CA LYS A 173 -2.95 -10.33 -21.77
C LYS A 173 -1.63 -9.62 -22.03
N MET A 174 -1.70 -8.39 -22.55
CA MET A 174 -0.50 -7.61 -22.83
C MET A 174 0.21 -7.16 -21.56
N TRP A 175 -0.53 -6.73 -20.53
CA TRP A 175 0.04 -6.30 -19.26
C TRP A 175 0.80 -7.43 -18.56
N ASP A 176 0.28 -8.66 -18.64
CA ASP A 176 0.93 -9.86 -18.08
C ASP A 176 2.20 -10.25 -18.84
N GLY A 177 2.18 -10.13 -20.18
CA GLY A 177 3.35 -10.41 -21.03
C GLY A 177 4.37 -9.27 -21.07
N ALA A 178 3.99 -8.06 -20.66
CA ALA A 178 4.82 -6.87 -20.77
C ALA A 178 5.91 -6.84 -19.68
N GLY A 179 7.13 -6.52 -20.11
CA GLY A 179 8.24 -6.26 -19.20
C GLY A 179 7.96 -5.03 -18.36
N LYS A 180 8.11 -5.17 -17.04
CA LYS A 180 8.08 -4.04 -16.11
C LYS A 180 9.25 -3.11 -16.42
N LEU A 181 8.99 -1.82 -16.63
CA LEU A 181 10.09 -0.87 -16.64
C LEU A 181 10.46 -0.55 -15.19
N ARG A 182 11.74 -0.76 -14.86
CA ARG A 182 12.37 0.07 -13.83
C ARG A 182 12.72 1.36 -14.56
N PRO A 183 12.08 2.51 -14.28
CA PRO A 183 12.42 3.74 -14.97
C PRO A 183 13.92 3.95 -14.87
N GLU A 184 14.56 3.87 -16.04
CA GLU A 184 15.94 4.27 -16.21
C GLU A 184 15.97 5.78 -15.94
N LEU A 185 16.68 6.16 -14.88
CA LEU A 185 17.19 7.50 -14.67
C LEU A 185 18.65 7.51 -15.15
#